data_AF-A0A7R9F3G3-F1
#
_entry.id   AF-A0A7R9F3G3-F1
#
_cell.length_a   1.000
_cell.length_b   1.000
_cell.length_c   1.000
_cell.angle_alpha   90.00
_cell.angle_beta   90.00
_cell.angle_gamma   90.00
#
_symmetry.space_group_name_H-M   'P 1'
#
loop_
_entity.id
_entity.type
_entity.pdbx_description
1 polymer ?
#
loop_
_entity_poly.entity_id
_entity_poly.type
_entity_poly.pdbx_seq_one_letter_code
_entity_poly.pdbx_strand_id
1 'polypeptide(L)'
;MLHAAGHGTLLSGWLDTCSTFAGEAHASWHETETRHHNNERHTTQYTGQELYFNNTIYLVTSNIKENVLPVGDVTYPFSYALPVKLPSSFEGSYGYIRYTVRATLDRPWKFNQDAKSVFTVISHTDLNLLPQLRSPLTQTKTKSVCCLCCNTGPMTMVARIPFTGFVSGQDIPLTIDMENPTRININNVNCVMMQVSTFQSQQPYASFRYERRPVAKLDLGPVERNSSKLLDGTMKIPPSPPSLLPNCNIIKLQYIIEV
;
A
#
# COMPACT_ATOMS: atom_id res chain seq x y z
N MET A 1 -1.38 9.04 -28.14
CA MET A 1 -1.42 9.48 -29.54
C MET A 1 -2.52 8.67 -30.21
N LEU A 2 -3.67 9.28 -30.51
CA LEU A 2 -4.81 8.62 -31.15
C LEU A 2 -4.75 8.97 -32.64
N HIS A 3 -4.43 8.00 -33.50
CA HIS A 3 -4.54 8.15 -34.94
C HIS A 3 -5.96 7.79 -35.39
N ALA A 4 -6.69 8.75 -35.96
CA ALA A 4 -7.93 8.50 -36.69
C ALA A 4 -7.66 8.66 -38.20
N ALA A 5 -7.68 7.54 -38.93
CA ALA A 5 -7.63 7.55 -40.39
C ALA A 5 -9.02 7.90 -40.95
N GLY A 6 -9.07 8.95 -41.78
CA GLY A 6 -10.31 9.44 -42.37
C GLY A 6 -10.80 8.58 -43.54
N HIS A 7 -12.10 8.27 -43.52
CA HIS A 7 -12.91 8.16 -44.73
C HIS A 7 -14.24 8.86 -44.44
N GLY A 8 -14.61 9.77 -45.34
CA GLY A 8 -15.70 10.73 -45.15
C GLY A 8 -17.05 10.07 -44.87
N THR A 9 -17.59 10.34 -43.70
CA THR A 9 -19.03 10.31 -43.45
C THR A 9 -19.29 11.29 -42.31
N LEU A 10 -20.02 12.37 -42.60
CA LEU A 10 -20.47 13.32 -41.59
C LEU A 10 -21.47 12.59 -40.69
N LEU A 11 -21.02 12.16 -39.51
CA LEU A 11 -21.86 11.49 -38.52
C LEU A 11 -22.69 12.55 -37.80
N SER A 12 -23.93 12.76 -38.23
CA SER A 12 -24.89 13.61 -37.52
C SER A 12 -25.45 12.86 -36.31
N GLY A 13 -24.91 13.14 -35.14
CA GLY A 13 -25.47 12.76 -33.85
C GLY A 13 -24.65 13.40 -32.73
N TRP A 14 -25.21 13.44 -31.52
CA TRP A 14 -24.62 14.05 -30.34
C TRP A 14 -23.25 13.42 -30.01
N LEU A 15 -22.17 14.18 -30.17
CA LEU A 15 -20.81 13.80 -29.76
C LEU A 15 -20.51 14.48 -28.43
N ASP A 16 -20.62 13.73 -27.33
CA ASP A 16 -20.20 14.21 -26.02
C ASP A 16 -18.78 13.72 -25.73
N THR A 17 -17.86 14.66 -25.54
CA THR A 17 -16.51 14.34 -25.07
C THR A 17 -16.40 14.77 -23.62
N CYS A 18 -16.06 13.84 -22.73
CA CYS A 18 -15.87 14.15 -21.31
C CYS A 18 -14.58 13.54 -20.77
N SER A 19 -14.10 14.12 -19.68
CA SER A 19 -12.98 13.59 -18.89
C SER A 19 -13.45 13.33 -17.47
N THR A 20 -13.39 12.06 -17.07
CA THR A 20 -13.72 11.60 -15.72
C THR A 20 -12.45 11.40 -14.90
N PHE A 21 -12.35 12.12 -13.80
CA PHE A 21 -11.34 11.97 -12.76
C PHE A 21 -11.89 11.11 -11.65
N ALA A 22 -11.21 10.01 -11.33
CA ALA A 22 -11.62 9.12 -10.25
C ALA A 22 -10.44 8.78 -9.33
N GLY A 23 -10.70 8.79 -8.03
CA GLY A 23 -9.80 8.30 -6.99
C GLY A 23 -10.53 7.29 -6.13
N GLU A 24 -9.99 6.09 -6.00
CA GLU A 24 -10.61 5.03 -5.21
C GLU A 24 -9.56 4.15 -4.52
N ALA A 25 -9.98 3.52 -3.42
CA ALA A 25 -9.35 2.34 -2.89
C ALA A 25 -10.24 1.12 -3.11
N HIS A 26 -9.62 -0.02 -3.37
CA HIS A 26 -10.31 -1.28 -3.55
C HIS A 26 -9.50 -2.41 -2.92
N ALA A 27 -10.16 -3.30 -2.21
CA ALA A 27 -9.58 -4.52 -1.67
C ALA A 27 -10.45 -5.72 -2.06
N SER A 28 -9.85 -6.81 -2.53
CA SER A 28 -10.59 -8.04 -2.81
C SER A 28 -9.72 -9.29 -2.76
N TRP A 29 -10.31 -10.37 -2.25
CA TRP A 29 -9.71 -11.71 -2.23
C TRP A 29 -10.81 -12.77 -2.15
N HIS A 30 -10.41 -14.03 -2.32
CA HIS A 30 -11.30 -15.19 -2.20
C HIS A 30 -10.81 -16.10 -1.07
N GLU A 31 -11.73 -16.69 -0.32
CA GLU A 31 -11.44 -17.72 0.68
C GLU A 31 -12.25 -18.96 0.36
N THR A 32 -11.59 -20.12 0.36
CA THR A 32 -12.25 -21.40 0.14
C THR A 32 -12.27 -22.18 1.45
N GLU A 33 -13.46 -22.60 1.88
CA GLU A 33 -13.66 -23.51 3.00
C GLU A 33 -14.16 -24.87 2.49
N THR A 34 -13.62 -25.95 3.05
CA THR A 34 -14.08 -27.33 2.78
C THR A 34 -14.76 -27.88 4.02
N ARG A 35 -16.04 -28.25 3.92
CA ARG A 35 -16.77 -28.88 5.03
C ARG A 35 -16.54 -30.39 5.01
N HIS A 36 -15.87 -30.91 6.04
CA HIS A 36 -15.48 -32.32 6.17
C HIS A 36 -16.63 -33.34 6.08
N HIS A 37 -17.87 -32.93 6.35
CA HIS A 37 -19.02 -33.84 6.37
C HIS A 37 -19.51 -34.25 4.97
N ASN A 38 -19.43 -33.35 3.97
CA ASN A 38 -19.94 -33.59 2.61
C ASN A 38 -18.90 -33.37 1.49
N ASN A 39 -17.65 -33.03 1.84
CA ASN A 39 -16.64 -32.60 0.87
C ASN A 39 -17.07 -31.38 0.02
N GLU A 40 -18.05 -30.62 0.49
CA GLU A 40 -18.53 -29.41 -0.17
C GLU A 40 -17.51 -28.27 0.00
N ARG A 41 -17.19 -27.65 -1.13
CA ARG A 41 -16.26 -26.53 -1.23
C ARG A 41 -17.05 -25.24 -1.40
N HIS A 42 -17.03 -24.38 -0.40
CA HIS A 42 -17.63 -23.05 -0.47
C HIS A 42 -16.54 -22.01 -0.69
N THR A 43 -16.69 -21.16 -1.71
CA THR A 43 -15.76 -20.04 -1.95
C THR A 43 -16.48 -18.74 -1.72
N THR A 44 -15.98 -17.95 -0.77
CA THR A 44 -16.51 -16.63 -0.43
C THR A 44 -15.60 -15.57 -1.04
N GLN A 45 -16.16 -14.64 -1.81
CA GLN A 45 -15.45 -13.45 -2.27
C GLN A 45 -15.62 -12.34 -1.21
N TYR A 46 -14.51 -11.73 -0.85
CA TYR A 46 -14.48 -10.56 0.02
C TYR A 46 -14.11 -9.33 -0.80
N THR A 47 -14.81 -8.22 -0.55
CA THR A 47 -14.57 -6.95 -1.23
C THR A 47 -14.70 -5.78 -0.25
N GLY A 48 -13.90 -4.74 -0.44
CA GLY A 48 -14.02 -3.44 0.21
C GLY A 48 -13.72 -2.35 -0.79
N GLN A 49 -14.49 -1.26 -0.78
CA GLN A 49 -14.29 -0.15 -1.71
C GLN A 49 -14.47 1.19 -0.98
N GLU A 50 -13.64 2.16 -1.34
CA GLU A 50 -13.80 3.55 -0.93
C GLU A 50 -13.61 4.46 -2.13
N LEU A 51 -14.57 5.35 -2.36
CA LEU A 51 -14.50 6.36 -3.42
C LEU A 51 -14.10 7.70 -2.80
N TYR A 52 -12.98 8.27 -3.24
CA TYR A 52 -12.50 9.58 -2.78
C TYR A 52 -13.09 10.72 -3.60
N PHE A 53 -13.17 10.54 -4.92
CA PHE A 53 -13.84 11.45 -5.83
C PHE A 53 -14.15 10.73 -7.14
N ASN A 54 -15.19 11.20 -7.83
CA ASN A 54 -15.53 10.81 -9.19
C ASN A 54 -16.19 12.02 -9.86
N ASN A 55 -15.42 12.77 -10.64
CA ASN A 55 -15.86 14.02 -11.25
C ASN A 55 -15.68 13.98 -12.76
N THR A 56 -16.72 14.35 -13.49
CA THR A 56 -16.73 14.37 -14.95
C THR A 56 -16.79 15.82 -15.43
N ILE A 57 -15.85 16.19 -16.30
CA ILE A 57 -15.81 17.49 -16.99
C ILE A 57 -16.19 17.23 -18.44
N TYR A 58 -17.24 17.90 -18.93
CA TYR A 58 -17.62 17.86 -20.34
C TYR A 58 -16.76 18.88 -21.11
N LEU A 59 -16.01 18.40 -22.11
CA LEU A 59 -15.04 19.17 -22.88
C LEU A 59 -15.65 19.75 -24.16
N VAL A 60 -16.65 19.06 -24.70
CA VAL A 60 -17.50 19.56 -25.77
C VAL A 60 -18.91 19.51 -25.23
N THR A 61 -19.53 20.67 -25.07
CA THR A 61 -20.98 20.77 -24.85
C THR A 61 -21.62 21.02 -26.19
N SER A 62 -22.81 20.47 -26.41
CA SER A 62 -23.66 20.51 -27.61
C SER A 62 -24.04 21.91 -28.13
N ASN A 63 -23.36 22.97 -27.68
CA ASN A 63 -23.50 24.35 -28.13
C ASN A 63 -22.66 24.72 -29.36
N ILE A 64 -21.84 23.79 -29.89
CA ILE A 64 -21.18 23.98 -31.19
C ILE A 64 -22.21 23.66 -32.27
N LYS A 65 -22.70 24.71 -32.96
CA LYS A 65 -23.76 24.63 -33.99
C LYS A 65 -23.50 23.63 -35.13
N GLU A 66 -22.27 23.16 -35.27
CA GLU A 66 -21.88 22.17 -36.26
C GLU A 66 -21.19 21.01 -35.55
N ASN A 67 -21.93 19.90 -35.42
CA ASN A 67 -21.59 18.66 -34.74
C ASN A 67 -20.49 17.86 -35.46
N VAL A 68 -19.39 18.50 -35.84
CA VAL A 68 -18.32 17.92 -36.67
C VAL A 68 -16.99 18.10 -35.94
N LEU A 69 -16.33 16.99 -35.64
CA LEU A 69 -14.94 17.03 -35.19
C LEU A 69 -14.05 17.47 -36.35
N PRO A 70 -13.14 18.46 -36.15
CA PRO A 70 -12.19 18.84 -37.18
C PRO A 70 -11.37 17.64 -37.64
N VAL A 71 -11.04 17.61 -38.94
CA VAL A 71 -10.06 16.65 -39.46
C VAL A 71 -8.68 17.04 -38.94
N GLY A 72 -7.99 16.11 -38.29
CA GLY A 72 -6.64 16.31 -37.75
C GLY A 72 -6.59 16.16 -36.23
N ASP A 73 -5.48 16.61 -35.64
CA ASP A 73 -5.26 16.53 -34.19
C ASP A 73 -6.01 17.65 -33.47
N VAL A 74 -6.93 17.26 -32.59
CA VAL A 74 -7.70 18.19 -31.76
C VAL A 74 -7.33 17.98 -30.30
N THR A 75 -6.86 19.04 -29.65
CA THR A 75 -6.50 19.01 -28.23
C THR A 75 -7.57 19.70 -27.40
N TYR A 76 -8.14 18.96 -26.45
CA TYR A 76 -9.09 19.50 -25.49
C TYR A 76 -8.40 19.70 -24.13
N PRO A 77 -8.08 20.94 -23.73
CA PRO A 77 -7.49 21.19 -22.43
C PRO A 77 -8.52 20.94 -21.33
N PHE A 78 -8.09 20.31 -20.25
CA PHE A 78 -8.89 20.11 -19.05
C PHE A 78 -8.01 20.29 -17.82
N SER A 79 -8.63 20.68 -16.71
CA SER A 79 -7.96 20.80 -15.43
C SER A 79 -8.92 20.39 -14.34
N TYR A 80 -8.42 19.63 -13.36
CA TYR A 80 -9.17 19.21 -12.19
C TYR A 80 -8.28 19.36 -10.97
N ALA A 81 -8.76 20.13 -9.99
CA ALA A 81 -8.10 20.27 -8.70
C ALA A 81 -8.45 19.06 -7.82
N LEU A 82 -7.43 18.29 -7.44
CA LEU A 82 -7.60 17.14 -6.55
C LEU A 82 -8.03 17.58 -5.14
N PRO A 83 -8.87 16.80 -4.44
CA PRO A 83 -9.13 17.02 -3.02
C PRO A 83 -7.83 17.03 -2.19
N VAL A 84 -7.79 17.83 -1.13
CA VAL A 84 -6.57 18.02 -0.31
C VAL A 84 -6.24 16.78 0.54
N LYS A 85 -7.26 16.04 0.99
CA LYS A 85 -7.14 14.92 1.93
C LYS A 85 -7.19 13.56 1.21
N LEU A 86 -6.25 13.32 0.30
CA LEU A 86 -6.12 12.04 -0.39
C LEU A 86 -5.01 11.19 0.24
N PRO A 87 -5.21 9.87 0.40
CA PRO A 87 -4.12 8.98 0.73
C PRO A 87 -3.07 8.91 -0.40
N SER A 88 -1.88 8.42 -0.09
CA SER A 88 -0.90 8.09 -1.13
C SER A 88 -1.38 6.92 -1.98
N SER A 89 -1.03 6.92 -3.26
CA SER A 89 -1.22 5.74 -4.12
C SER A 89 -0.48 4.54 -3.57
N PHE A 90 -1.10 3.37 -3.67
CA PHE A 90 -0.56 2.13 -3.11
C PHE A 90 -1.02 0.93 -3.94
N GLU A 91 -0.16 -0.07 -4.04
CA GLU A 91 -0.43 -1.35 -4.71
C GLU A 91 0.04 -2.48 -3.79
N GLY A 92 -0.84 -3.46 -3.57
CA GLY A 92 -0.48 -4.70 -2.90
C GLY A 92 -1.30 -5.86 -3.43
N SER A 93 -1.04 -7.05 -2.89
CA SER A 93 -1.56 -8.31 -3.46
C SER A 93 -3.08 -8.44 -3.40
N TYR A 94 -3.72 -7.76 -2.44
CA TYR A 94 -5.17 -7.87 -2.20
C TYR A 94 -5.92 -6.56 -2.39
N GLY A 95 -5.26 -5.51 -2.87
CA GLY A 95 -5.92 -4.22 -3.03
C GLY A 95 -4.98 -3.08 -3.44
N TYR A 96 -5.58 -1.94 -3.75
CA TYR A 96 -4.89 -0.77 -4.26
C TYR A 96 -5.57 0.53 -3.83
N ILE A 97 -4.81 1.62 -3.94
CA ILE A 97 -5.28 3.01 -3.91
C ILE A 97 -4.86 3.64 -5.23
N ARG A 98 -5.80 3.92 -6.13
CA ARG A 98 -5.53 4.36 -7.51
C ARG A 98 -6.25 5.65 -7.84
N TYR A 99 -5.57 6.47 -8.65
CA TYR A 99 -6.12 7.69 -9.22
C TYR A 99 -6.01 7.65 -10.73
N THR A 100 -7.12 7.95 -11.40
CA THR A 100 -7.24 7.77 -12.85
C THR A 100 -7.94 8.94 -13.48
N VAL A 101 -7.57 9.24 -14.72
CA VAL A 101 -8.30 10.10 -15.63
C VAL A 101 -8.74 9.25 -16.81
N ARG A 102 -10.01 9.31 -17.16
CA ARG A 102 -10.60 8.64 -18.32
C ARG A 102 -11.21 9.69 -19.25
N ALA A 103 -10.65 9.84 -20.44
CA ALA A 103 -11.31 10.58 -21.50
C ALA A 103 -12.24 9.63 -22.26
N THR A 104 -13.50 10.02 -22.41
CA THR A 104 -14.52 9.26 -23.12
C THR A 104 -15.02 10.10 -24.28
N LEU A 105 -14.93 9.53 -25.49
CA LEU A 105 -15.55 10.04 -26.70
C LEU A 105 -16.82 9.23 -26.93
N ASP A 106 -17.97 9.82 -26.63
CA ASP A 106 -19.28 9.27 -26.97
C ASP A 106 -19.52 9.43 -28.47
N ARG A 107 -19.87 8.34 -29.14
CA ARG A 107 -20.08 8.32 -30.58
C ARG A 107 -21.50 7.81 -30.87
N PRO A 108 -22.35 8.62 -31.51
CA PRO A 108 -23.69 8.21 -31.89
C PRO A 108 -23.67 6.87 -32.62
N TRP A 109 -24.52 5.94 -32.15
CA TRP A 109 -24.73 4.64 -32.80
C TRP A 109 -23.46 3.77 -32.89
N LYS A 110 -22.42 4.10 -32.11
CA LYS A 110 -21.17 3.34 -32.02
C LYS A 110 -20.77 3.19 -30.56
N PHE A 111 -19.88 2.24 -30.27
CA PHE A 111 -19.29 2.13 -28.95
C PHE A 111 -18.44 3.37 -28.63
N ASN A 112 -18.53 3.82 -27.39
CA ASN A 112 -17.68 4.86 -26.84
C ASN A 112 -16.21 4.47 -26.99
N GLN A 113 -15.35 5.47 -27.21
CA GLN A 113 -13.91 5.27 -27.15
C GLN A 113 -13.38 5.87 -25.86
N ASP A 114 -12.73 5.03 -25.06
CA ASP A 114 -12.13 5.43 -23.80
C ASP A 114 -10.60 5.45 -23.92
N ALA A 115 -9.98 6.48 -23.37
CA ALA A 115 -8.56 6.52 -23.07
C ALA A 115 -8.41 6.75 -21.56
N LYS A 116 -7.77 5.80 -20.87
CA LYS A 116 -7.57 5.86 -19.41
C LYS A 116 -6.08 5.99 -19.08
N SER A 117 -5.74 6.90 -18.19
CA SER A 117 -4.41 7.06 -17.62
C SER A 117 -4.46 6.99 -16.09
N VAL A 118 -3.42 6.43 -15.49
CA VAL A 118 -3.22 6.40 -14.03
C VAL A 118 -2.22 7.49 -13.67
N PHE A 119 -2.36 8.11 -12.50
CA PHE A 119 -1.36 9.02 -11.94
C PHE A 119 -1.12 8.73 -10.45
N THR A 120 0.07 9.07 -9.97
CA THR A 120 0.48 8.82 -8.59
C THR A 120 0.21 10.03 -7.71
N VAL A 121 -0.43 9.82 -6.57
CA VAL A 121 -0.59 10.81 -5.50
C VAL A 121 0.32 10.42 -4.34
N ILE A 122 1.04 11.39 -3.78
CA ILE A 122 1.86 11.22 -2.58
C ILE A 122 1.32 12.18 -1.53
N SER A 123 0.68 11.62 -0.50
CA SER A 123 0.30 12.36 0.70
C SER A 123 1.55 12.66 1.51
N HIS A 124 1.82 13.94 1.71
CA HIS A 124 2.95 14.39 2.52
C HIS A 124 2.51 14.45 3.98
N THR A 125 3.18 13.68 4.84
CA THR A 125 2.99 13.72 6.29
C THR A 125 4.24 14.34 6.92
N ASP A 126 4.10 15.51 7.53
CA ASP A 126 5.20 16.10 8.30
C ASP A 126 5.33 15.39 9.65
N LEU A 127 6.36 14.56 9.79
CA LEU A 127 6.66 13.82 11.01
C LEU A 127 6.94 14.77 12.19
N ASN A 128 7.34 16.01 11.95
CA ASN A 128 7.58 17.00 13.00
C ASN A 128 6.30 17.43 13.72
N LEU A 129 5.15 17.25 13.08
CA LEU A 129 3.84 17.53 13.66
C LEU A 129 3.30 16.36 14.50
N LEU A 130 4.05 15.25 14.60
CA LEU A 130 3.67 14.04 15.31
C LEU A 130 4.61 13.77 16.49
N PRO A 131 4.40 14.42 17.66
CA PRO A 131 5.31 14.30 18.82
C PRO A 131 5.53 12.87 19.29
N GLN A 132 4.53 12.01 19.17
CA GLN A 132 4.60 10.60 19.55
C GLN A 132 5.69 9.82 18.78
N LEU A 133 6.09 10.31 17.60
CA LEU A 133 7.10 9.66 16.77
C LEU A 133 8.53 10.01 17.19
N ARG A 134 8.72 11.00 18.06
CA ARG A 134 10.03 11.47 18.53
C ARG A 134 10.56 10.72 19.75
N SER A 135 9.69 9.95 20.41
CA SER A 135 10.06 9.22 21.63
C SER A 135 10.83 7.95 21.30
N PRO A 136 11.88 7.62 22.07
CA PRO A 136 12.59 6.36 21.91
C PRO A 136 11.64 5.19 22.18
N LEU A 137 11.84 4.10 21.44
CA LEU A 137 11.11 2.86 21.64
C LEU A 137 12.08 1.80 22.17
N THR A 138 11.72 1.21 23.31
CA THR A 138 12.41 0.07 23.90
C THR A 138 11.42 -1.08 24.03
N GLN A 139 11.80 -2.27 23.56
CA GLN A 139 10.98 -3.47 23.66
C GLN A 139 11.80 -4.63 24.22
N THR A 140 11.24 -5.26 25.26
CA THR A 140 11.84 -6.44 25.90
C THR A 140 11.06 -7.69 25.51
N LYS A 141 11.79 -8.75 25.16
CA LYS A 141 11.25 -10.09 24.91
C LYS A 141 12.09 -11.14 25.63
N THR A 142 11.42 -12.15 26.13
CA THR A 142 12.04 -13.25 26.86
C THR A 142 11.57 -14.56 26.26
N LYS A 143 12.50 -15.48 26.00
CA LYS A 143 12.21 -16.80 25.42
C LYS A 143 12.86 -17.89 26.26
N SER A 144 12.03 -18.80 26.78
CA SER A 144 12.51 -19.99 27.47
C SER A 144 12.89 -21.06 26.45
N VAL A 145 14.13 -21.53 26.51
CA VAL A 145 14.57 -22.69 25.73
C VAL A 145 14.51 -23.90 26.66
N CYS A 146 13.44 -24.70 26.54
CA CYS A 146 13.26 -25.89 27.37
C CYS A 146 13.90 -27.11 26.69
N CYS A 147 14.82 -27.75 27.40
CA CYS A 147 15.13 -29.17 27.21
C CYS A 147 14.82 -29.91 28.51
N LEU A 148 14.28 -31.14 28.41
CA LEU A 148 13.82 -32.00 29.52
C LEU A 148 14.86 -32.23 30.65
N CYS A 149 16.12 -31.83 30.46
CA CYS A 149 17.24 -32.04 31.37
C CYS A 149 17.96 -30.73 31.77
N CYS A 150 17.46 -29.55 31.38
CA CYS A 150 18.20 -28.29 31.42
C CYS A 150 17.54 -27.26 32.33
N ASN A 151 18.16 -26.94 33.47
CA ASN A 151 17.73 -25.86 34.36
C ASN A 151 18.41 -24.53 33.99
N THR A 152 18.24 -24.06 32.75
CA THR A 152 18.77 -22.76 32.30
C THR A 152 17.69 -21.69 32.34
N GLY A 153 18.04 -20.49 32.81
CA GLY A 153 17.16 -19.33 32.78
C GLY A 153 16.75 -18.96 31.35
N PRO A 154 15.69 -18.16 31.17
CA PRO A 154 15.24 -17.76 29.85
C PRO A 154 16.22 -16.78 29.21
N MET A 155 16.28 -16.79 27.87
CA MET A 155 17.01 -15.79 27.10
C MET A 155 16.22 -14.48 27.08
N THR A 156 16.89 -13.35 27.27
CA THR A 156 16.26 -12.03 27.28
C THR A 156 16.88 -11.16 26.21
N MET A 157 16.04 -10.41 25.50
CA MET A 157 16.40 -9.47 24.46
C MET A 157 15.77 -8.12 24.76
N VAL A 158 16.54 -7.05 24.68
CA VAL A 158 16.05 -5.67 24.77
C VAL A 158 16.47 -4.89 23.52
N ALA A 159 15.52 -4.63 22.63
CA ALA A 159 15.74 -3.85 21.41
C ALA A 159 15.38 -2.37 21.62
N ARG A 160 16.20 -1.47 21.10
CA ARG A 160 16.07 -0.01 21.27
C ARG A 160 16.28 0.74 19.96
N ILE A 161 15.41 1.71 19.70
CA ILE A 161 15.57 2.73 18.65
C ILE A 161 15.33 4.12 19.25
N PRO A 162 16.02 5.17 18.77
CA PRO A 162 15.98 6.51 19.39
C PRO A 162 14.67 7.25 19.16
N PHE A 163 13.94 6.90 18.10
CA PHE A 163 12.62 7.46 17.75
C PHE A 163 11.92 6.50 16.77
N THR A 164 10.65 6.72 16.46
CA THR A 164 9.82 5.82 15.63
C THR A 164 9.38 6.43 14.29
N GLY A 165 9.58 7.74 14.09
CA GLY A 165 9.34 8.40 12.82
C GLY A 165 10.60 8.51 11.97
N PHE A 166 10.61 7.81 10.83
CA PHE A 166 11.70 7.87 9.86
C PHE A 166 11.16 8.16 8.45
N VAL A 167 12.00 8.78 7.62
CA VAL A 167 11.70 9.01 6.19
C VAL A 167 12.45 8.02 5.30
N SER A 168 11.94 7.79 4.08
CA SER A 168 12.64 6.97 3.09
C SER A 168 14.07 7.48 2.85
N GLY A 169 15.03 6.57 2.77
CA GLY A 169 16.46 6.89 2.59
C GLY A 169 17.22 7.22 3.88
N GLN A 170 16.53 7.38 5.01
CA GLN A 170 17.19 7.56 6.31
C GLN A 170 17.76 6.23 6.84
N ASP A 171 18.72 6.33 7.76
CA ASP A 171 19.29 5.21 8.49
C ASP A 171 18.63 5.07 9.88
N ILE A 172 18.24 3.85 10.26
CA ILE A 172 17.69 3.50 11.58
C ILE A 172 18.82 2.91 12.43
N PRO A 173 19.32 3.61 13.45
CA PRO A 173 20.20 3.01 14.43
C PRO A 173 19.41 2.08 15.35
N LEU A 174 19.89 0.86 15.52
CA LEU A 174 19.27 -0.18 16.34
C LEU A 174 20.30 -0.73 17.33
N THR A 175 19.92 -0.76 18.59
CA THR A 175 20.71 -1.35 19.67
C THR A 175 19.94 -2.51 20.28
N ILE A 176 20.55 -3.69 20.33
CA ILE A 176 19.98 -4.91 20.91
C ILE A 176 20.89 -5.40 22.02
N ASP A 177 20.34 -5.46 23.22
CA ASP A 177 20.99 -6.06 24.38
C ASP A 177 20.48 -7.50 24.55
N MET A 178 21.38 -8.46 24.44
CA MET A 178 21.08 -9.89 24.52
C MET A 178 21.69 -10.49 25.78
N GLU A 179 20.88 -11.17 26.57
CA GLU A 179 21.32 -12.02 27.68
C GLU A 179 20.99 -13.47 27.33
N ASN A 180 22.02 -14.29 27.15
CA ASN A 180 21.89 -15.70 26.82
C ASN A 180 22.47 -16.59 27.94
N PRO A 181 21.72 -16.85 29.02
CA PRO A 181 22.13 -17.77 30.08
C PRO A 181 21.96 -19.25 29.68
N THR A 182 21.57 -19.53 28.44
CA THR A 182 21.38 -20.90 27.96
C THR A 182 22.72 -21.54 27.59
N ARG A 183 22.71 -22.86 27.38
CA ARG A 183 23.88 -23.63 26.90
C ARG A 183 24.00 -23.65 25.37
N ILE A 184 23.16 -22.91 24.66
CA ILE A 184 23.08 -22.93 23.19
C ILE A 184 23.60 -21.59 22.65
N ASN A 185 24.46 -21.66 21.63
CA ASN A 185 24.94 -20.48 20.92
C ASN A 185 23.84 -19.93 19.99
N ILE A 186 23.69 -18.62 19.93
CA ILE A 186 22.89 -17.93 18.93
C ILE A 186 23.79 -17.67 17.73
N ASN A 187 23.52 -18.32 16.60
CA ASN A 187 24.39 -18.20 15.42
C ASN A 187 24.34 -16.81 14.78
N ASN A 188 23.17 -16.16 14.82
CA ASN A 188 23.01 -14.82 14.29
C ASN A 188 21.76 -14.15 14.89
N VAL A 189 21.83 -12.84 15.12
CA VAL A 189 20.68 -11.98 15.42
C VAL A 189 20.37 -11.18 14.17
N ASN A 190 19.18 -11.38 13.61
CA ASN A 190 18.76 -10.79 12.34
C ASN A 190 17.63 -9.81 12.58
N CYS A 191 17.78 -8.59 12.08
CA CYS A 191 16.73 -7.60 12.11
C CYS A 191 16.17 -7.43 10.71
N VAL A 192 14.85 -7.55 10.56
CA VAL A 192 14.16 -7.44 9.27
C VAL A 192 13.11 -6.35 9.36
N MET A 193 13.24 -5.34 8.52
CA MET A 193 12.13 -4.41 8.32
C MET A 193 11.08 -5.07 7.43
N MET A 194 9.88 -5.18 7.96
CA MET A 194 8.72 -5.72 7.26
C MET A 194 7.77 -4.59 6.93
N GLN A 195 7.43 -4.45 5.65
CA GLN A 195 6.24 -3.73 5.23
C GLN A 195 5.02 -4.61 5.52
N VAL A 196 4.07 -4.10 6.28
CA VAL A 196 2.83 -4.77 6.65
C VAL A 196 1.67 -3.99 6.06
N SER A 197 0.98 -4.61 5.11
CA SER A 197 -0.20 -4.05 4.47
C SER A 197 -1.43 -4.83 4.94
N THR A 198 -2.41 -4.12 5.48
CA THR A 198 -3.67 -4.69 5.95
C THR A 198 -4.78 -4.26 5.02
N PHE A 199 -5.52 -5.22 4.49
CA PHE A 199 -6.67 -5.04 3.63
C PHE A 199 -7.92 -5.47 4.38
N GLN A 200 -8.96 -4.64 4.34
CA GLN A 200 -10.22 -4.89 5.01
C GLN A 200 -11.35 -4.98 3.98
N SER A 201 -12.19 -6.00 4.11
CA SER A 201 -13.43 -6.12 3.36
C SER A 201 -14.58 -5.44 4.09
N GLN A 202 -15.59 -5.07 3.33
CA GLN A 202 -16.89 -4.58 3.84
C GLN A 202 -17.99 -5.59 3.50
N GLN A 203 -17.83 -6.34 2.41
CA GLN A 203 -18.75 -7.39 1.97
C GLN A 203 -18.03 -8.75 1.90
N PRO A 204 -18.71 -9.85 2.25
CA PRO A 204 -20.04 -9.92 2.88
C PRO A 204 -20.07 -9.38 4.33
N TYR A 205 -18.92 -9.28 4.98
CA TYR A 205 -18.72 -8.67 6.29
C TYR A 205 -17.26 -8.23 6.44
N ALA A 206 -16.91 -7.61 7.58
CA ALA A 206 -15.55 -7.22 7.88
C ALA A 206 -14.64 -8.44 8.07
N SER A 207 -13.76 -8.67 7.10
CA SER A 207 -12.67 -9.64 7.14
C SER A 207 -11.36 -8.90 6.82
N PHE A 208 -10.24 -9.47 7.27
CA PHE A 208 -8.93 -8.86 7.12
C PHE A 208 -7.97 -9.81 6.41
N ARG A 209 -7.20 -9.26 5.47
CA ARG A 209 -6.04 -9.91 4.88
C ARG A 209 -4.80 -9.10 5.15
N TYR A 210 -3.71 -9.82 5.39
CA TYR A 210 -2.42 -9.25 5.73
C TYR A 210 -1.42 -9.67 4.68
N GLU A 211 -0.66 -8.70 4.19
CA GLU A 211 0.48 -8.91 3.33
C GLU A 211 1.73 -8.42 4.07
N ARG A 212 2.75 -9.27 4.09
CA ARG A 212 4.01 -8.99 4.77
C ARG A 212 5.14 -9.13 3.79
N ARG A 213 5.89 -8.05 3.57
CA ARG A 213 7.00 -8.01 2.62
C ARG A 213 8.27 -7.55 3.33
N PRO A 214 9.34 -8.36 3.36
CA PRO A 214 10.62 -7.88 3.86
C PRO A 214 11.16 -6.81 2.91
N VAL A 215 11.55 -5.67 3.45
CA VAL A 215 12.07 -4.52 2.67
C VAL A 215 13.51 -4.17 2.99
N ALA A 216 14.00 -4.50 4.20
CA ALA A 216 15.40 -4.36 4.56
C ALA A 216 15.80 -5.45 5.57
N LYS A 217 17.09 -5.79 5.60
CA LYS A 217 17.68 -6.75 6.53
C LYS A 217 18.98 -6.19 7.11
N LEU A 218 19.26 -6.57 8.35
CA LEU A 218 20.47 -6.22 9.08
C LEU A 218 20.90 -7.43 9.91
N ASP A 219 22.08 -7.96 9.64
CA ASP A 219 22.67 -9.05 10.40
C ASP A 219 23.62 -8.46 11.47
N LEU A 220 23.41 -8.80 12.74
CA LEU A 220 24.19 -8.28 13.87
C LEU A 220 25.23 -9.27 14.40
N GLY A 221 25.18 -10.52 13.94
CA GLY A 221 26.14 -11.56 14.29
C GLY A 221 25.71 -12.42 15.50
N PRO A 222 26.61 -13.32 15.93
CA PRO A 222 26.31 -14.32 16.94
C PRO A 222 26.34 -13.78 18.38
N VAL A 223 25.71 -14.53 19.28
CA VAL A 223 25.82 -14.39 20.74
C VAL A 223 26.14 -15.76 21.34
N GLU A 224 27.28 -15.84 22.04
CA GLU A 224 27.72 -17.08 22.66
C GLU A 224 26.78 -17.52 23.80
N ARG A 225 26.77 -18.82 24.08
CA ARG A 225 26.10 -19.37 25.28
C ARG A 225 26.69 -18.79 26.57
N ASN A 226 25.88 -18.74 27.62
CA ASN A 226 26.25 -18.19 28.94
C ASN A 226 26.92 -16.81 28.86
N SER A 227 26.45 -15.94 27.97
CA SER A 227 27.04 -14.62 27.76
C SER A 227 25.97 -13.55 27.61
N SER A 228 26.36 -12.30 27.86
CA SER A 228 25.58 -11.12 27.49
C SER A 228 26.35 -10.34 26.44
N LYS A 229 25.64 -9.80 25.45
CA LYS A 229 26.25 -9.06 24.35
C LYS A 229 25.36 -7.91 23.92
N LEU A 230 25.95 -6.72 23.87
CA LEU A 230 25.36 -5.56 23.22
C LEU A 230 25.70 -5.61 21.72
N LEU A 231 24.67 -5.51 20.90
CA LEU A 231 24.74 -5.54 19.44
C LEU A 231 24.22 -4.21 18.89
N ASP A 232 25.09 -3.47 18.22
CA ASP A 232 24.72 -2.23 17.55
C ASP A 232 24.75 -2.41 16.03
N GLY A 233 23.80 -1.80 15.35
CA GLY A 233 23.78 -1.77 13.89
C GLY A 233 22.93 -0.65 13.34
N THR A 234 23.00 -0.49 12.02
CA THR A 234 22.30 0.56 11.30
C THR A 234 21.59 -0.04 10.10
N MET A 235 20.27 0.13 10.04
CA MET A 235 19.43 -0.38 8.96
C MET A 235 19.06 0.76 8.02
N LYS A 236 19.36 0.62 6.73
CA LYS A 236 19.00 1.61 5.71
C LYS A 236 17.54 1.44 5.29
N ILE A 237 16.77 2.53 5.26
CA ILE A 237 15.40 2.50 4.74
C ILE A 237 15.45 2.65 3.21
N PRO A 238 14.96 1.66 2.45
CA PRO A 238 14.91 1.78 1.00
C PRO A 238 13.85 2.82 0.57
N PRO A 239 13.89 3.29 -0.69
CA PRO A 239 12.77 4.02 -1.27
C PRO A 239 11.49 3.18 -1.16
N SER A 240 10.56 3.62 -0.32
CA SER A 240 9.37 2.84 0.03
C SER A 240 8.14 3.75 0.12
N PRO A 241 6.93 3.23 -0.16
CA PRO A 241 5.71 4.02 -0.05
C PRO A 241 5.53 4.55 1.38
N PRO A 242 5.09 5.80 1.56
CA PRO A 242 4.89 6.38 2.89
C PRO A 242 3.80 5.62 3.66
N SER A 243 4.03 5.42 4.95
CA SER A 243 3.11 4.73 5.85
C SER A 243 1.86 5.57 6.19
N LEU A 244 0.97 5.00 7.03
CA LEU A 244 -0.23 5.62 7.61
C LEU A 244 -1.41 5.84 6.65
N LEU A 245 -1.18 5.97 5.34
CA LEU A 245 -2.23 6.11 4.29
C LEU A 245 -3.48 6.86 4.79
N PRO A 246 -3.34 8.14 5.18
CA PRO A 246 -4.41 8.85 5.87
C PRO A 246 -5.66 8.96 4.99
N ASN A 247 -6.83 8.87 5.61
CA ASN A 247 -8.13 8.91 4.92
C ASN A 247 -8.46 7.68 4.05
N CYS A 248 -7.77 6.55 4.26
CA CYS A 248 -8.22 5.24 3.77
C CYS A 248 -8.58 4.33 4.96
N ASN A 249 -9.79 3.77 5.00
CA ASN A 249 -10.18 2.87 6.09
C ASN A 249 -10.02 1.39 5.73
N ILE A 250 -9.98 1.07 4.43
CA ILE A 250 -9.92 -0.33 3.96
C ILE A 250 -8.50 -0.83 3.68
N ILE A 251 -7.51 0.06 3.58
CA ILE A 251 -6.10 -0.31 3.37
C ILE A 251 -5.24 0.46 4.38
N LYS A 252 -4.42 -0.26 5.14
CA LYS A 252 -3.43 0.32 6.06
C LYS A 252 -2.03 -0.15 5.68
N LEU A 253 -1.07 0.75 5.75
CA LEU A 253 0.34 0.47 5.48
C LEU A 253 1.20 0.88 6.67
N GLN A 254 1.96 -0.08 7.20
CA GLN A 254 2.85 0.10 8.34
C GLN A 254 4.20 -0.57 8.09
N TYR A 255 5.22 -0.14 8.81
CA TYR A 255 6.53 -0.80 8.83
C TYR A 255 6.85 -1.22 10.26
N ILE A 256 7.32 -2.45 10.42
CA ILE A 256 7.77 -2.99 11.70
C ILE A 256 9.19 -3.53 11.55
N ILE A 257 9.96 -3.51 12.63
CA ILE A 257 11.25 -4.20 12.70
C ILE A 257 11.03 -5.48 13.50
N GLU A 258 11.33 -6.60 12.89
CA GLU A 258 11.34 -7.91 13.54
C GLU A 258 12.78 -8.30 13.86
N VAL A 259 12.99 -8.89 15.04
CA VAL A 259 14.28 -9.35 15.55
C VAL A 259 14.14 -10.80 15.99
#